data_AF-D2H4R7-F1
#
_entry.id   AF-D2H4R7-F1
#
_cell.length_a   1.000
_cell.length_b   1.000
_cell.length_c   1.000
_cell.angle_alpha   90.00
_cell.angle_beta   90.00
_cell.angle_gamma   90.00
#
_symmetry.space_group_name_H-M   'P 1'
#
loop_
_entity.id
_entity.type
_entity.pdbx_description
1 polymer ?
#
loop_
_entity_poly.entity_id
_entity_poly.type
_entity_poly.pdbx_seq_one_letter_code
_entity_poly.pdbx_strand_id
1 'polypeptide(L)'
;GSVEALHEVLQLPEALRSCPALRRALAVDSAFREGNAARLFRLLRILPYLQSCAVRCHIGRARRGALARLARALSTPKGQTLPLGFMVRLLALDGPEEARDLCQAHGLPLDGQERVVFLRGRYTEEGLPPAGTCKVLVGSKLAGRTLEEVVMAEEEDEGVDRSKSPA
;
A
#
# COMPACT_ATOMS: atom_id res chain seq x y z
N GLY A 1 2.27 -10.46 -5.11
CA GLY A 1 1.26 -11.35 -5.68
C GLY A 1 1.83 -12.73 -5.86
N SER A 2 0.97 -13.74 -5.73
CA SER A 2 1.24 -15.09 -6.26
C SER A 2 1.04 -15.05 -7.77
N VAL A 3 1.97 -15.62 -8.51
CA VAL A 3 1.89 -15.70 -9.98
C VAL A 3 0.80 -16.69 -10.38
N GLU A 4 0.64 -17.75 -9.58
CA GLU A 4 -0.39 -18.78 -9.69
C GLU A 4 -1.78 -18.15 -9.55
N ALA A 5 -2.01 -17.38 -8.48
CA ALA A 5 -3.29 -16.69 -8.29
C ALA A 5 -3.64 -15.72 -9.43
N LEU A 6 -2.64 -15.01 -9.98
CA LEU A 6 -2.87 -14.16 -11.14
C LEU A 6 -3.24 -14.99 -12.38
N HIS A 7 -2.58 -16.12 -12.60
CA HIS A 7 -2.90 -17.01 -13.70
C HIS A 7 -4.35 -17.49 -13.63
N GLU A 8 -4.78 -18.00 -12.47
CA GLU A 8 -6.17 -18.44 -12.23
C GLU A 8 -7.18 -17.32 -12.48
N VAL A 9 -6.91 -16.11 -11.97
CA VAL A 9 -7.79 -14.95 -12.18
C VAL A 9 -7.93 -14.61 -13.67
N LEU A 10 -6.87 -14.76 -14.47
CA LEU A 10 -6.90 -14.47 -15.90
C LEU A 10 -7.68 -15.52 -16.71
N GLN A 11 -7.86 -16.74 -16.18
CA GLN A 11 -8.70 -17.78 -16.79
C GLN A 11 -10.19 -17.62 -16.47
N LEU A 12 -10.57 -16.73 -15.55
CA LEU A 12 -11.97 -16.51 -15.22
C LEU A 12 -12.77 -15.94 -16.42
N PRO A 13 -14.09 -16.23 -16.49
CA PRO A 13 -14.99 -15.59 -17.44
C PRO A 13 -14.87 -14.06 -17.43
N GLU A 14 -15.05 -13.43 -18.59
CA GLU A 14 -14.91 -11.98 -18.73
C GLU A 14 -15.82 -11.19 -17.78
N ALA A 15 -17.06 -11.66 -17.56
CA ALA A 15 -17.99 -11.07 -16.61
C ALA A 15 -17.44 -11.02 -15.18
N LEU A 16 -16.68 -12.03 -14.76
CA LEU A 16 -16.03 -12.02 -13.45
C LEU A 16 -14.79 -11.10 -13.48
N ARG A 17 -13.97 -11.18 -14.53
CA ARG A 17 -12.77 -10.33 -14.68
C ARG A 17 -13.10 -8.83 -14.77
N SER A 18 -14.27 -8.48 -15.29
CA SER A 18 -14.75 -7.10 -15.39
C SER A 18 -15.32 -6.56 -14.07
N CYS A 19 -15.59 -7.43 -13.08
CA CYS A 19 -16.09 -7.04 -11.77
C CYS A 19 -15.22 -5.93 -11.13
N PRO A 20 -15.82 -4.85 -10.60
CA PRO A 20 -15.08 -3.75 -9.99
C PRO A 20 -14.11 -4.19 -8.89
N ALA A 21 -14.50 -5.15 -8.04
CA ALA A 21 -13.66 -5.67 -6.97
C ALA A 21 -12.40 -6.35 -7.53
N LEU A 22 -12.56 -7.18 -8.55
CA LEU A 22 -11.45 -7.90 -9.16
C LEU A 22 -10.52 -6.96 -9.95
N ARG A 23 -11.08 -5.97 -10.67
CA ARG A 23 -10.28 -4.93 -11.35
C ARG A 23 -9.45 -4.11 -10.36
N ARG A 24 -10.01 -3.76 -9.20
CA ARG A 24 -9.28 -3.08 -8.12
C ARG A 24 -8.14 -3.96 -7.58
N ALA A 25 -8.42 -5.24 -7.30
CA ALA A 25 -7.42 -6.19 -6.82
C ALA A 25 -6.25 -6.36 -7.82
N LEU A 26 -6.56 -6.52 -9.11
CA LEU A 26 -5.56 -6.61 -10.18
C LEU A 26 -4.73 -5.33 -10.31
N ALA A 27 -5.35 -4.16 -10.17
CA ALA A 27 -4.61 -2.88 -10.20
C ALA A 27 -3.65 -2.76 -9.01
N VAL A 28 -4.03 -3.24 -7.83
CA VAL A 28 -3.16 -3.30 -6.64
C VAL A 28 -2.00 -4.28 -6.86
N ASP A 29 -2.28 -5.49 -7.39
CA ASP A 29 -1.23 -6.48 -7.68
C ASP A 29 -0.21 -5.95 -8.72
N SER A 30 -0.69 -5.39 -9.83
CA SER A 30 0.16 -4.77 -10.86
C SER A 30 1.05 -3.67 -10.27
N ALA A 31 0.47 -2.72 -9.50
CA ALA A 31 1.25 -1.66 -8.88
C ALA A 31 2.30 -2.18 -7.87
N PHE A 32 1.95 -3.23 -7.12
CA PHE A 32 2.87 -3.89 -6.19
C PHE A 32 4.04 -4.57 -6.94
N ARG A 33 3.74 -5.34 -7.99
CA ARG A 33 4.75 -6.06 -8.79
C ARG A 33 5.67 -5.12 -9.56
N GLU A 34 5.13 -4.03 -10.12
CA GLU A 34 5.90 -2.98 -10.78
C GLU A 34 6.82 -2.21 -9.81
N GLY A 35 6.58 -2.32 -8.49
CA GLY A 35 7.28 -1.50 -7.50
C GLY A 35 6.88 -0.02 -7.55
N ASN A 36 5.71 0.29 -8.14
CA ASN A 36 5.21 1.64 -8.27
C ASN A 36 4.53 2.07 -6.96
N ALA A 37 5.34 2.52 -6.00
CA ALA A 37 4.87 2.90 -4.67
C ALA A 37 3.80 4.00 -4.71
N ALA A 38 3.96 5.00 -5.56
CA ALA A 38 2.99 6.09 -5.70
C ALA A 38 1.61 5.57 -6.14
N ARG A 39 1.57 4.73 -7.19
CA ARG A 39 0.34 4.11 -7.67
C ARG A 39 -0.25 3.17 -6.62
N LEU A 40 0.58 2.33 -6.01
CA LEU A 40 0.17 1.37 -4.99
C LEU A 40 -0.50 2.08 -3.81
N PHE A 41 0.19 3.00 -3.14
CA PHE A 41 -0.36 3.68 -1.96
C PHE A 41 -1.51 4.63 -2.30
N ARG A 42 -1.66 5.07 -3.55
CA ARG A 42 -2.88 5.76 -4.00
C ARG A 42 -4.07 4.80 -4.07
N LEU A 43 -3.90 3.61 -4.62
CA LEU A 43 -4.94 2.57 -4.67
C LEU A 43 -5.30 2.08 -3.26
N LEU A 44 -4.30 1.82 -2.41
CA LEU A 44 -4.53 1.34 -1.05
C LEU A 44 -5.36 2.32 -0.21
N ARG A 45 -5.25 3.63 -0.43
CA ARG A 45 -6.05 4.63 0.29
C ARG A 45 -7.55 4.52 0.02
N ILE A 46 -7.94 4.11 -1.19
CA ILE A 46 -9.33 4.06 -1.62
C ILE A 46 -9.95 2.66 -1.54
N LEU A 47 -9.19 1.65 -1.08
CA LEU A 47 -9.74 0.31 -0.88
C LEU A 47 -10.80 0.30 0.23
N PRO A 48 -11.87 -0.50 0.11
CA PRO A 48 -12.81 -0.71 1.21
C PRO A 48 -12.15 -1.44 2.39
N TYR A 49 -12.84 -1.48 3.54
CA TYR A 49 -12.25 -1.91 4.81
C TYR A 49 -11.74 -3.35 4.76
N LEU A 50 -12.54 -4.30 4.25
CA LEU A 50 -12.15 -5.72 4.24
C LEU A 50 -10.96 -5.99 3.33
N GLN A 51 -10.93 -5.39 2.13
CA GLN A 51 -9.78 -5.51 1.23
C GLN A 51 -8.55 -4.79 1.81
N SER A 52 -8.74 -3.74 2.61
CA SER A 52 -7.66 -3.07 3.35
C SER A 52 -7.08 -3.96 4.46
N CYS A 53 -7.93 -4.72 5.16
CA CYS A 53 -7.51 -5.73 6.11
C CYS A 53 -6.69 -6.83 5.42
N ALA A 54 -7.14 -7.31 4.25
CA ALA A 54 -6.46 -8.35 3.49
C ALA A 54 -5.03 -7.94 3.06
N VAL A 55 -4.84 -6.69 2.63
CA VAL A 55 -3.52 -6.20 2.19
C VAL A 55 -2.62 -5.73 3.33
N ARG A 56 -3.11 -5.66 4.58
CA ARG A 56 -2.37 -5.11 5.72
C ARG A 56 -1.02 -5.79 5.94
N CYS A 57 -0.97 -7.11 5.80
CA CYS A 57 0.26 -7.90 5.97
C CYS A 57 1.33 -7.60 4.90
N HIS A 58 0.96 -6.96 3.78
CA HIS A 58 1.88 -6.62 2.70
C HIS A 58 2.41 -5.19 2.76
N ILE A 59 1.78 -4.30 3.54
CA ILE A 59 2.12 -2.87 3.62
C ILE A 59 3.58 -2.67 4.05
N GLY A 60 4.04 -3.38 5.09
CA GLY A 60 5.42 -3.27 5.56
C GLY A 60 6.44 -3.60 4.47
N ARG A 61 6.21 -4.71 3.75
CA ARG A 61 7.05 -5.13 2.62
C ARG A 61 7.03 -4.11 1.48
N ALA A 62 5.86 -3.53 1.17
CA ALA A 62 5.73 -2.49 0.15
C ALA A 62 6.52 -1.21 0.53
N ARG A 63 6.39 -0.75 1.79
CA ARG A 63 7.10 0.42 2.31
C ARG A 63 8.62 0.21 2.28
N ARG A 64 9.10 -0.96 2.72
CA ARG A 64 10.52 -1.34 2.62
C ARG A 64 11.01 -1.30 1.18
N GLY A 65 10.31 -1.97 0.26
CA GLY A 65 10.71 -2.00 -1.14
C GLY A 65 10.72 -0.61 -1.79
N ALA A 66 9.81 0.29 -1.39
CA ALA A 66 9.82 1.67 -1.83
C ALA A 66 11.03 2.44 -1.29
N LEU A 67 11.37 2.25 0.00
CA LEU A 67 12.52 2.87 0.64
C LEU A 67 13.84 2.41 0.01
N ALA A 68 13.98 1.12 -0.29
CA ALA A 68 15.14 0.56 -1.02
C ALA A 68 15.33 1.24 -2.39
N ARG A 69 14.24 1.46 -3.13
CA ARG A 69 14.28 2.14 -4.44
C ARG A 69 14.66 3.60 -4.30
N LEU A 70 14.11 4.31 -3.32
CA LEU A 70 14.48 5.70 -3.02
C LEU A 70 15.96 5.80 -2.63
N ALA A 71 16.43 4.90 -1.77
CA ALA A 71 17.83 4.83 -1.37
C ALA A 71 18.74 4.61 -2.58
N ARG A 72 18.40 3.68 -3.47
CA ARG A 72 19.18 3.45 -4.69
C ARG A 72 19.16 4.64 -5.65
N ALA A 73 18.04 5.36 -5.76
CA ALA A 73 17.88 6.47 -6.69
C ALA A 73 18.49 7.79 -6.18
N LEU A 74 18.44 8.05 -4.87
CA LEU A 74 18.74 9.36 -4.29
C LEU A 74 20.04 9.39 -3.47
N SER A 75 20.61 8.23 -3.12
CA SER A 75 21.79 8.22 -2.26
C SER A 75 23.05 8.69 -2.99
N THR A 76 23.55 9.85 -2.57
CA THR A 76 24.81 10.43 -3.07
C THR A 76 25.90 10.40 -2.00
N PRO A 77 27.19 10.58 -2.35
CA PRO A 77 28.27 10.67 -1.35
C PRO A 77 28.13 11.88 -0.42
N LYS A 78 27.51 12.96 -0.90
CA LYS A 78 27.29 14.18 -0.11
C LYS A 78 26.00 14.13 0.71
N GLY A 79 25.14 13.13 0.47
CA GLY A 79 23.80 13.06 1.03
C GLY A 79 22.81 13.91 0.24
N GLN A 80 21.59 13.40 0.08
CA GLN A 80 20.45 14.17 -0.45
C GLN A 80 19.31 14.13 0.56
N THR A 81 18.74 15.29 0.90
CA THR A 81 17.65 15.36 1.88
C THR A 81 16.27 15.28 1.21
N LEU A 82 15.34 14.58 1.85
CA LEU A 82 13.92 14.65 1.54
C LEU A 82 13.10 14.99 2.79
N PRO A 83 12.05 15.82 2.67
CA PRO A 83 11.12 16.05 3.78
C PRO A 83 10.42 14.75 4.20
N LEU A 84 10.32 14.50 5.51
CA LEU A 84 9.55 13.38 6.06
C LEU A 84 8.07 13.48 5.66
N GLY A 85 7.52 14.69 5.55
CA GLY A 85 6.16 14.90 5.04
C GLY A 85 5.95 14.38 3.61
N PHE A 86 7.00 14.37 2.77
CA PHE A 86 6.94 13.72 1.46
C PHE A 86 6.86 12.19 1.61
N MET A 87 7.66 11.61 2.51
CA MET A 87 7.61 10.17 2.81
C MET A 87 6.24 9.74 3.32
N VAL A 88 5.63 10.53 4.22
CA VAL A 88 4.27 10.31 4.74
C VAL A 88 3.25 10.23 3.60
N ARG A 89 3.28 11.19 2.67
CA ARG A 89 2.37 11.21 1.53
C ARG A 89 2.68 10.11 0.52
N LEU A 90 3.94 9.80 0.24
CA LEU A 90 4.29 8.78 -0.74
C LEU A 90 3.93 7.37 -0.25
N LEU A 91 4.21 7.07 1.03
CA LEU A 91 4.13 5.72 1.60
C LEU A 91 2.88 5.50 2.48
N ALA A 92 1.97 6.48 2.51
CA ALA A 92 0.75 6.47 3.31
C ALA A 92 1.04 6.11 4.78
N LEU A 93 1.97 6.83 5.38
CA LEU A 93 2.29 6.72 6.80
C LEU A 93 1.27 7.53 7.62
N ASP A 94 1.10 7.15 8.87
CA ASP A 94 0.17 7.76 9.83
C ASP A 94 0.70 9.10 10.38
N GLY A 95 1.99 9.40 10.18
CA GLY A 95 2.57 10.68 10.59
C GLY A 95 4.08 10.76 10.40
N PRO A 96 4.67 11.93 10.72
CA PRO A 96 6.11 12.15 10.60
C PRO A 96 6.93 11.24 11.53
N GLU A 97 6.42 10.91 12.72
CA GLU A 97 7.09 9.97 13.65
C GLU A 97 7.25 8.59 13.02
N GLU A 98 6.19 8.01 12.45
CA GLU A 98 6.29 6.72 11.74
C GLU A 98 7.26 6.79 10.55
N ALA A 99 7.37 7.95 9.89
CA ALA A 99 8.36 8.16 8.83
C ALA A 99 9.80 8.17 9.36
N ARG A 100 10.06 8.79 10.52
CA ARG A 100 11.37 8.73 11.20
C ARG A 100 11.71 7.29 11.53
N ASP A 101 10.81 6.62 12.23
CA ASP A 101 11.00 5.25 12.71
C ASP A 101 11.32 4.32 11.54
N LEU A 102 10.56 4.44 10.44
CA LEU A 102 10.80 3.67 9.23
C LEU A 102 12.19 3.95 8.63
N CYS A 103 12.57 5.22 8.50
CA CYS A 103 13.86 5.61 7.92
C CYS A 103 15.04 5.16 8.79
N GLN A 104 14.96 5.39 10.10
CA GLN A 104 16.00 5.03 11.07
C GLN A 104 16.14 3.51 11.19
N ALA A 105 15.04 2.76 11.16
CA ALA A 105 15.06 1.29 11.15
C ALA A 105 15.79 0.71 9.93
N HIS A 106 15.95 1.49 8.85
CA HIS A 106 16.71 1.09 7.66
C HIS A 106 18.03 1.87 7.51
N GLY A 107 18.57 2.39 8.63
CA GLY A 107 19.90 3.01 8.69
C GLY A 107 20.02 4.39 8.05
N LEU A 108 18.90 5.00 7.61
CA LEU A 108 18.94 6.33 6.99
C LEU A 108 19.06 7.43 8.06
N PRO A 109 20.10 8.29 8.00
CA PRO A 109 20.24 9.40 8.94
C PRO A 109 19.14 10.44 8.75
N LEU A 110 18.87 11.20 9.81
CA LEU A 110 17.96 12.35 9.78
C LEU A 110 18.76 13.66 9.77
N ASP A 111 18.19 14.67 9.13
CA ASP A 111 18.65 16.06 9.19
C ASP A 111 17.60 16.87 9.94
N GLY A 112 17.88 17.14 11.22
CA GLY A 112 16.93 17.72 12.16
C GLY A 112 15.69 16.85 12.38
N GLN A 113 14.56 17.52 12.63
CA GLN A 113 13.26 16.88 12.94
C GLN A 113 12.31 16.81 11.75
N GLU A 114 12.73 17.05 10.52
CA GLU A 114 11.76 17.06 9.40
C GLU A 114 12.29 16.44 8.12
N ARG A 115 13.54 15.98 8.09
CA ARG A 115 14.18 15.50 6.86
C ARG A 115 14.92 14.20 7.10
N VAL A 116 14.84 13.32 6.10
CA VAL A 116 15.68 12.12 5.98
C VAL A 116 16.81 12.40 4.99
N VAL A 117 17.99 11.86 5.26
CA VAL A 117 19.19 12.00 4.43
C VAL A 117 19.46 10.68 3.72
N PHE A 118 19.44 10.71 2.40
CA PHE A 118 19.87 9.61 1.54
C PHE A 118 21.37 9.71 1.29
N LEU A 119 22.14 9.04 2.14
CA LEU A 119 23.60 8.97 2.05
C LEU A 119 24.04 7.60 1.53
N ARG A 120 24.97 7.59 0.56
CA ARG A 120 25.47 6.36 -0.06
C ARG A 120 26.03 5.39 1.00
N GLY A 121 25.59 4.14 0.93
CA GLY A 121 26.06 3.06 1.81
C GLY A 121 25.42 3.02 3.20
N ARG A 122 24.43 3.88 3.51
CA ARG A 122 23.76 3.89 4.82
C ARG A 122 22.50 3.03 4.92
N TYR A 123 21.82 2.79 3.80
CA TYR A 123 20.59 2.03 3.79
C TYR A 123 20.85 0.55 4.12
N THR A 124 20.10 -0.01 5.07
CA THR A 124 20.16 -1.43 5.48
C THR A 124 18.79 -2.09 5.37
N GLU A 125 18.76 -3.37 5.00
CA GLU A 125 17.53 -4.18 4.92
C GLU A 125 17.39 -5.13 6.11
N GLU A 126 17.83 -4.70 7.29
CA GLU A 126 17.80 -5.53 8.49
C GLU A 126 16.42 -5.54 9.16
N GLY A 127 16.10 -6.65 9.84
CA GLY A 127 14.86 -6.82 10.59
C GLY A 127 13.58 -6.87 9.74
N LEU A 128 12.43 -6.98 10.41
CA LEU A 128 11.11 -6.80 9.81
C LEU A 128 10.80 -5.28 9.80
N PRO A 129 10.18 -4.71 8.75
CA PRO A 129 9.76 -3.31 8.81
C PRO A 129 8.84 -3.12 10.02
N PRO A 130 8.96 -2.00 10.77
CA PRO A 130 8.14 -1.76 11.94
C PRO A 130 6.67 -1.90 11.56
N ALA A 131 5.92 -2.62 12.40
CA ALA A 131 4.49 -2.81 12.23
C ALA A 131 3.81 -1.46 12.48
N GLY A 132 3.70 -0.66 11.43
CA GLY A 132 2.95 0.59 11.43
C GLY A 132 1.51 0.38 11.86
N THR A 133 0.89 1.37 12.50
CA THR A 133 -0.51 1.27 12.93
C THR A 133 -1.48 1.18 11.74
N CYS A 134 -1.05 1.58 10.54
CA CYS A 134 -1.84 1.56 9.31
C CYS A 134 -3.20 2.22 9.48
N LYS A 135 -3.30 3.27 10.30
CA LYS A 135 -4.56 3.97 10.57
C LYS A 135 -5.11 4.58 9.28
N VAL A 136 -4.28 5.24 8.50
CA VAL A 136 -4.64 5.85 7.20
C VAL A 136 -5.09 4.81 6.17
N LEU A 137 -4.54 3.60 6.23
CA LEU A 137 -4.79 2.56 5.23
C LEU A 137 -5.88 1.55 5.63
N VAL A 138 -6.16 1.39 6.93
CA VAL A 138 -7.08 0.37 7.45
C VAL A 138 -7.97 0.97 8.54
N GLY A 139 -7.39 1.43 9.65
CA GLY A 139 -8.14 1.75 10.86
C GLY A 139 -9.22 2.83 10.67
N SER A 140 -8.93 3.88 9.91
CA SER A 140 -9.87 4.97 9.65
C SER A 140 -11.08 4.55 8.81
N LYS A 141 -10.99 3.43 8.08
CA LYS A 141 -12.01 2.98 7.12
C LYS A 141 -13.15 2.20 7.75
N LEU A 142 -12.98 1.75 9.00
CA LEU A 142 -14.08 1.21 9.78
C LEU A 142 -15.15 2.30 10.02
N ALA A 143 -14.72 3.57 10.13
CA ALA A 143 -15.59 4.75 10.19
C ALA A 143 -16.69 4.67 11.26
N GLY A 144 -16.44 3.97 12.37
CA GLY A 144 -17.39 3.78 13.46
C GLY A 144 -18.45 2.69 13.22
N ARG A 145 -18.41 2.00 12.06
CA ARG A 145 -19.27 0.85 11.78
C ARG A 145 -18.88 -0.38 12.58
N THR A 146 -19.84 -1.25 12.84
CA THR A 146 -19.54 -2.57 13.42
C THR A 146 -18.99 -3.52 12.35
N LEU A 147 -18.40 -4.64 12.77
CA LEU A 147 -17.90 -5.62 11.80
C LEU A 147 -19.05 -6.27 11.03
N GLU A 148 -20.20 -6.47 11.68
CA GLU A 148 -21.42 -6.98 11.08
C GLU A 148 -21.90 -6.06 9.95
N GLU A 149 -22.02 -4.76 10.21
CA GLU A 149 -22.43 -3.77 9.20
C GLU A 149 -21.51 -3.76 7.97
N VAL A 150 -20.20 -3.97 8.18
CA VAL A 150 -19.24 -4.00 7.08
C VAL A 150 -19.40 -5.28 6.25
N VAL A 151 -19.61 -6.43 6.89
CA VAL A 151 -19.79 -7.71 6.18
C VAL A 151 -21.09 -7.69 5.37
N MET A 152 -22.20 -7.24 5.96
CA MET A 152 -23.50 -7.22 5.28
C MET A 152 -23.54 -6.24 4.08
N ALA A 153 -22.82 -5.12 4.15
CA ALA A 153 -22.79 -4.15 3.05
C ALA A 153 -22.08 -4.66 1.78
N GLU A 154 -21.15 -5.62 1.90
CA GLU A 154 -20.51 -6.22 0.73
C GLU A 154 -21.44 -7.19 -0.02
N GLU A 155 -22.44 -7.75 0.66
CA GLU A 155 -23.43 -8.65 0.05
C GLU A 155 -24.44 -7.90 -0.84
N GLU A 156 -24.74 -6.63 -0.52
CA GLU A 156 -25.71 -5.81 -1.27
C GLU A 156 -25.13 -5.23 -2.57
N ASP A 157 -23.84 -4.89 -2.59
CA ASP A 157 -23.15 -4.31 -3.76
C ASP A 157 -22.95 -5.35 -4.89
N GLU A 158 -23.00 -6.65 -4.56
CA GLU A 158 -23.00 -7.76 -5.54
C GLU A 158 -24.41 -8.07 -6.11
N GLY A 159 -25.47 -7.52 -5.51
CA GLY A 159 -26.87 -7.80 -5.88
C GLY A 159 -27.41 -7.01 -7.08
N VAL A 160 -26.69 -5.99 -7.57
CA VAL A 160 -27.20 -5.02 -8.59
C VAL A 160 -26.61 -5.26 -9.99
N ASP A 161 -26.40 -6.52 -10.38
CA ASP A 161 -26.18 -6.89 -11.80
C ASP A 161 -27.02 -8.08 -12.25
N ARG A 162 -28.24 -8.20 -11.70
CA ARG A 162 -29.31 -9.01 -12.31
C ARG A 162 -30.36 -8.10 -12.89
N SER A 163 -30.22 -7.77 -14.17
CA SER A 163 -31.28 -7.77 -15.19
C SER A 163 -31.03 -6.70 -16.25
N LYS A 164 -30.70 -7.14 -17.47
CA LYS A 164 -31.39 -6.75 -18.72
C LYS A 164 -30.82 -7.57 -19.88
N SER A 165 -31.44 -8.71 -20.15
CA SER A 165 -31.40 -9.31 -21.49
C SER A 165 -32.33 -8.51 -22.40
N PRO A 166 -31.91 -8.06 -23.59
CA PRO A 166 -32.85 -7.65 -24.61
C PRO A 166 -33.31 -8.89 -25.41
N ALA A 167 -34.59 -8.84 -25.78
CA ALA A 167 -35.30 -9.79 -26.64
C ALA A 167 -34.85 -9.70 -28.11
#